data_AF-A0A946VFT0-F1
#
_entry.id   AF-A0A946VFT0-F1
#
_cell.length_a   1.000
_cell.length_b   1.000
_cell.length_c   1.000
_cell.angle_alpha   90.00
_cell.angle_beta   90.00
_cell.angle_gamma   90.00
#
_symmetry.space_group_name_H-M   'P 1'
#
loop_
_entity.id
_entity.type
_entity.pdbx_description
1 polymer ?
#
loop_
_entity_poly.entity_id
_entity_poly.type
_entity_poly.pdbx_seq_one_letter_code
_entity_poly.pdbx_strand_id
1 'polypeptide(L)'
;MVSRSKLYAQLDALESELNENLIPHLEAAANGNNDLVFCVEQFNPFNELKSKTDKITEKLINVGAQILVLKNKLGDPSEGSIAERICWYCREWSNLENSHRKSAQGLAKQFLEEIQNNRMS
;
A
#
# COMPACT_ATOMS: atom_id res chain seq x y z
N MET A 1 -6.70 5.30 30.18
CA MET A 1 -6.36 4.06 29.44
C MET A 1 -7.37 3.89 28.33
N VAL A 2 -6.94 3.82 27.06
CA VAL A 2 -7.85 3.43 25.96
C VAL A 2 -8.11 1.93 26.12
N SER A 3 -9.37 1.50 26.06
CA SER A 3 -9.68 0.07 26.16
C SER A 3 -9.19 -0.66 24.92
N ARG A 4 -8.65 -1.86 25.09
CA ARG A 4 -8.14 -2.69 23.98
C ARG A 4 -9.19 -2.90 22.88
N SER A 5 -10.47 -3.01 23.26
CA SER A 5 -11.61 -3.07 22.33
C SER A 5 -11.74 -1.86 21.40
N LYS A 6 -11.44 -0.65 21.88
CA LYS A 6 -11.49 0.58 21.06
C LYS A 6 -10.33 0.62 20.06
N LEU A 7 -9.16 0.11 20.45
CA LEU A 7 -8.01 0.02 19.56
C LEU A 7 -8.25 -0.99 18.43
N TYR A 8 -8.86 -2.14 18.73
CA TYR A 8 -9.28 -3.09 17.69
C TYR A 8 -10.34 -2.51 16.76
N ALA A 9 -11.38 -1.86 17.28
CA ALA A 9 -12.38 -1.22 16.41
C ALA A 9 -11.78 -0.13 15.51
N GLN A 10 -10.78 0.61 15.99
CA GLN A 10 -10.04 1.58 15.17
C GLN A 10 -9.17 0.89 14.11
N LEU A 11 -8.52 -0.22 14.47
CA LEU A 11 -7.73 -1.02 13.54
C LEU A 11 -8.61 -1.56 12.41
N ASP A 12 -9.75 -2.17 12.73
CA ASP A 12 -10.71 -2.71 11.75
C ASP A 12 -11.20 -1.62 10.79
N ALA A 13 -11.52 -0.42 11.32
CA ALA A 13 -11.97 0.70 10.50
C ALA A 13 -10.90 1.17 9.51
N LEU A 14 -9.64 1.28 9.95
CA LEU A 14 -8.53 1.67 9.10
C LEU A 14 -8.19 0.60 8.06
N GLU A 15 -8.27 -0.69 8.42
CA GLU A 15 -8.05 -1.79 7.48
C GLU A 15 -9.16 -1.85 6.42
N SER A 16 -10.42 -1.57 6.79
CA SER A 16 -11.52 -1.42 5.81
C SER A 16 -11.27 -0.24 4.88
N GLU A 17 -10.94 0.94 5.43
CA GLU A 17 -10.63 2.14 4.65
C GLU A 17 -9.47 1.89 3.67
N LEU A 18 -8.39 1.26 4.13
CA LEU A 18 -7.25 0.93 3.29
C LEU A 18 -7.67 0.03 2.12
N ASN A 19 -8.42 -1.04 2.39
CA ASN A 19 -8.84 -1.99 1.36
C ASN A 19 -9.80 -1.36 0.34
N GLU A 20 -10.83 -0.65 0.82
CA GLU A 20 -11.86 -0.04 -0.02
C GLU A 20 -11.29 0.98 -1.00
N ASN A 21 -10.23 1.70 -0.62
CA ASN A 21 -9.58 2.68 -1.48
C ASN A 21 -8.42 2.10 -2.29
N LEU A 22 -7.65 1.14 -1.74
CA LEU A 22 -6.49 0.56 -2.41
C LEU A 22 -6.91 -0.33 -3.58
N ILE A 23 -7.91 -1.20 -3.41
CA ILE A 23 -8.24 -2.22 -4.42
C ILE A 23 -8.68 -1.57 -5.75
N PRO A 24 -9.65 -0.63 -5.77
CA PRO A 24 -10.05 0.02 -7.02
C PRO A 24 -8.89 0.79 -7.67
N HIS A 25 -8.01 1.37 -6.86
CA HIS A 25 -6.85 2.12 -7.34
C HIS A 25 -5.82 1.19 -8.02
N LEU A 26 -5.58 0.02 -7.45
CA LEU A 26 -4.74 -1.02 -8.06
C LEU A 26 -5.40 -1.62 -9.31
N GLU A 27 -6.72 -1.84 -9.31
CA GLU A 27 -7.44 -2.33 -10.49
C GLU A 27 -7.32 -1.36 -11.66
N ALA A 28 -7.44 -0.05 -11.40
CA ALA A 28 -7.23 0.97 -12.41
C ALA A 28 -5.80 0.89 -12.98
N ALA A 29 -4.78 0.78 -12.13
CA ALA A 29 -3.39 0.63 -12.55
C ALA A 29 -3.13 -0.68 -13.32
N ALA A 30 -3.70 -1.80 -12.88
CA ALA A 30 -3.60 -3.10 -13.53
C ALA A 30 -4.22 -3.12 -14.93
N ASN A 31 -5.20 -2.25 -15.17
CA ASN A 31 -5.80 -2.01 -16.49
C ASN A 31 -5.03 -0.98 -17.35
N GLY A 32 -3.93 -0.42 -16.83
CA GLY A 32 -3.11 0.58 -17.54
C GLY A 32 -3.65 2.01 -17.42
N ASN A 33 -4.60 2.27 -16.52
CA ASN A 33 -5.19 3.61 -16.34
C ASN A 33 -4.39 4.48 -15.36
N ASN A 34 -3.34 3.94 -14.72
CA ASN A 34 -2.46 4.69 -13.84
C ASN A 34 -1.05 4.07 -13.78
N ASP A 35 -0.13 4.59 -14.59
CA ASP A 35 1.27 4.15 -14.62
C ASP A 35 2.13 4.71 -13.47
N LEU A 36 1.58 5.64 -12.69
CA LEU A 36 2.26 6.31 -11.59
C LEU A 36 1.67 5.92 -10.23
N VAL A 37 0.84 4.87 -10.17
CA VAL A 37 0.15 4.43 -8.94
C VAL A 37 1.10 4.21 -7.75
N PHE A 38 2.36 3.84 -8.00
CA PHE A 38 3.38 3.60 -6.98
C PHE A 38 4.39 4.76 -6.84
N CYS A 39 4.22 5.84 -7.61
CA CYS A 39 5.06 7.02 -7.55
C CYS A 39 4.64 7.88 -6.37
N VAL A 40 5.34 7.79 -5.24
CA VAL A 40 5.05 8.59 -4.04
C VAL A 40 6.28 9.34 -3.57
N GLU A 41 6.08 10.53 -2.98
CA GLU A 41 7.19 11.43 -2.64
C GLU A 41 8.29 10.76 -1.80
N GLN A 42 7.89 9.95 -0.82
CA GLN A 42 8.81 9.29 0.11
C GLN A 42 9.77 8.29 -0.55
N PHE A 43 9.35 7.66 -1.66
CA PHE A 43 10.12 6.59 -2.31
C PHE A 43 10.61 6.97 -3.71
N ASN A 44 10.11 8.08 -4.27
CA ASN A 44 10.43 8.52 -5.62
C ASN A 44 11.89 9.01 -5.76
N PRO A 45 12.77 8.29 -6.49
CA PRO A 45 14.15 8.71 -6.71
C PRO A 45 14.28 9.71 -7.88
N PHE A 46 13.22 9.93 -8.65
CA PHE A 46 13.25 10.69 -9.88
C PHE A 46 12.86 12.15 -9.66
N ASN A 47 13.82 13.06 -9.85
CA ASN A 47 13.59 14.49 -9.72
C ASN A 47 12.50 15.02 -10.66
N GLU A 48 12.37 14.46 -11.86
CA GLU A 48 11.38 14.86 -12.86
C GLU A 48 9.93 14.49 -12.51
N LEU A 49 9.74 13.53 -11.59
CA LEU A 49 8.44 13.05 -11.14
C LEU A 49 8.02 13.62 -9.78
N LYS A 50 8.82 14.52 -9.17
CA LYS A 50 8.51 15.11 -7.85
C LYS A 50 7.14 15.80 -7.78
N SER A 51 6.67 16.37 -8.88
CA SER A 51 5.35 17.00 -8.98
C SER A 51 4.25 16.06 -9.49
N LYS A 52 4.59 14.81 -9.85
CA LYS A 52 3.70 13.81 -10.46
C LYS A 52 3.51 12.59 -9.56
N THR A 53 3.45 12.82 -8.24
CA THR A 53 3.20 11.75 -7.28
C THR A 53 1.71 11.41 -7.21
N ASP A 54 1.41 10.16 -6.91
CA ASP A 54 0.05 9.67 -6.72
C ASP A 54 -0.43 9.98 -5.30
N LYS A 55 -1.30 11.00 -5.22
CA LYS A 55 -1.84 11.50 -3.95
C LYS A 55 -2.78 10.52 -3.26
N ILE A 56 -3.34 9.56 -3.98
CA ILE A 56 -4.18 8.52 -3.38
C ILE A 56 -3.25 7.54 -2.65
N THR A 57 -2.21 7.04 -3.31
CA THR A 57 -1.23 6.13 -2.71
C THR A 57 -0.49 6.77 -1.55
N GLU A 58 -0.15 8.05 -1.60
CA GLU A 58 0.40 8.78 -0.43
C GLU A 58 -0.53 8.75 0.78
N LYS A 59 -1.85 8.94 0.57
CA LYS A 59 -2.84 8.83 1.65
C LYS A 59 -2.93 7.38 2.17
N LEU A 60 -2.93 6.40 1.28
CA LEU A 60 -3.01 4.98 1.65
C LEU A 60 -1.78 4.53 2.45
N ILE A 61 -0.59 5.04 2.13
CA ILE A 61 0.62 4.82 2.94
C ILE A 61 0.46 5.39 4.35
N ASN A 62 -0.12 6.58 4.48
CA ASN A 62 -0.38 7.19 5.80
C ASN A 62 -1.40 6.39 6.62
N VAL A 63 -2.45 5.85 5.98
CA VAL A 63 -3.38 4.91 6.63
C VAL A 63 -2.65 3.63 7.04
N GLY A 64 -1.84 3.07 6.15
CA GLY A 64 -0.98 1.91 6.43
C GLY A 64 -0.07 2.13 7.63
N ALA A 65 0.61 3.28 7.72
CA ALA A 65 1.45 3.62 8.87
C ALA A 65 0.67 3.64 10.20
N GLN A 66 -0.57 4.15 10.18
CA GLN A 66 -1.44 4.14 11.37
C GLN A 66 -1.84 2.71 11.77
N ILE A 67 -2.15 1.85 10.80
CA ILE A 67 -2.42 0.41 11.02
C ILE A 67 -1.22 -0.26 11.68
N LEU A 68 -0.01 -0.07 11.13
CA LEU A 68 1.21 -0.68 11.68
C LEU A 68 1.47 -0.23 13.12
N VAL A 69 1.27 1.05 13.42
CA VAL A 69 1.39 1.58 14.79
C VAL A 69 0.35 0.96 15.73
N LEU A 70 -0.89 0.76 15.28
CA LEU A 70 -1.94 0.13 16.09
C LEU A 70 -1.68 -1.36 16.33
N LYS A 71 -1.27 -2.11 15.29
CA LYS A 71 -0.87 -3.53 15.43
C LYS A 71 0.25 -3.70 16.45
N ASN A 72 1.29 -2.87 16.36
CA ASN A 72 2.39 -2.87 17.33
C ASN A 72 1.91 -2.57 18.76
N LYS A 73 0.96 -1.63 18.95
CA LYS A 73 0.36 -1.34 20.27
C LYS A 73 -0.48 -2.49 20.81
N LEU A 74 -1.10 -3.27 19.93
CA LEU A 74 -1.94 -4.42 20.27
C LEU A 74 -1.13 -5.72 20.48
N GLY A 75 0.13 -5.73 20.02
CA GLY A 75 1.00 -6.90 20.02
C GLY A 75 0.73 -7.86 18.85
N ASP A 76 0.03 -7.38 17.82
CA ASP A 76 -0.34 -8.18 16.65
C ASP A 76 0.76 -8.10 15.58
N PRO A 77 1.02 -9.20 14.84
CA PRO A 77 2.00 -9.20 13.76
C PRO A 77 1.55 -8.30 12.61
N SER A 78 2.51 -7.56 12.04
CA SER A 78 2.29 -6.72 10.86
C SER A 78 2.89 -7.28 9.57
N GLU A 79 3.71 -8.33 9.68
CA GLU A 79 4.39 -8.97 8.56
C GLU A 79 3.36 -9.52 7.56
N GLY A 80 3.55 -9.20 6.28
CA GLY A 80 2.64 -9.63 5.20
C GLY A 80 1.31 -8.88 5.17
N SER A 81 1.09 -7.90 6.05
CA SER A 81 -0.13 -7.09 6.01
C SER A 81 -0.16 -6.17 4.79
N ILE A 82 -1.36 -5.86 4.29
CA ILE A 82 -1.55 -4.94 3.16
C ILE A 82 -0.90 -3.58 3.42
N ALA A 83 -0.93 -3.12 4.68
CA ALA A 83 -0.28 -1.89 5.13
C ALA A 83 1.25 -1.90 4.98
N GLU A 84 1.89 -3.04 5.15
CA GLU A 84 3.32 -3.22 4.87
C GLU A 84 3.58 -3.34 3.37
N ARG A 85 2.76 -4.14 2.68
CA ARG A 85 2.94 -4.47 1.26
C ARG A 85 2.81 -3.24 0.36
N ILE A 86 1.93 -2.29 0.65
CA ILE A 86 1.84 -1.04 -0.13
C ILE A 86 3.17 -0.26 -0.13
N CYS A 87 3.85 -0.20 1.02
CA CYS A 87 5.17 0.43 1.11
C CYS A 87 6.23 -0.35 0.31
N TRP A 88 6.17 -1.68 0.36
CA TRP A 88 7.07 -2.55 -0.40
C TRP A 88 6.91 -2.34 -1.91
N TYR A 89 5.68 -2.34 -2.43
CA TYR A 89 5.42 -2.13 -3.86
C TYR A 89 5.86 -0.74 -4.34
N CYS A 90 5.71 0.29 -3.52
CA CYS A 90 6.23 1.62 -3.84
C CYS A 90 7.77 1.63 -3.95
N ARG A 91 8.47 0.96 -3.02
CA ARG A 91 9.94 0.82 -3.09
C ARG A 91 10.37 -0.01 -4.29
N GLU A 92 9.67 -1.08 -4.60
CA GLU A 92 9.98 -1.96 -5.73
C GLU A 92 9.83 -1.23 -7.06
N TRP A 93 8.77 -0.44 -7.23
CA TRP A 93 8.59 0.41 -8.42
C TRP A 93 9.72 1.45 -8.56
N SER A 94 10.15 2.02 -7.43
CA SER A 94 11.23 2.99 -7.38
C SER A 94 12.63 2.39 -7.54
N ASN A 95 12.79 1.07 -7.47
CA ASN A 95 14.09 0.42 -7.57
C ASN A 95 14.68 0.59 -8.98
N LEU A 96 15.86 1.22 -9.05
CA LEU A 96 16.60 1.50 -10.29
C LEU A 96 17.52 0.35 -10.71
N GLU A 97 17.91 -0.51 -9.77
CA GLU A 97 18.86 -1.61 -10.02
C GLU A 97 18.17 -2.87 -10.57
N ASN A 98 16.83 -2.93 -10.47
CA ASN A 98 16.06 -4.01 -11.04
C ASN A 98 15.92 -3.82 -12.56
N SER A 99 16.80 -4.46 -13.33
CA SER A 99 16.86 -4.37 -14.80
C SER A 99 15.57 -4.81 -15.50
N HIS A 100 14.71 -5.53 -14.77
CA HIS A 100 13.36 -5.89 -15.17
C HIS A 100 12.34 -5.04 -14.43
N ARG A 101 12.44 -3.71 -14.55
CA ARG A 101 11.44 -2.79 -14.00
C ARG A 101 10.05 -3.29 -14.34
N LYS A 102 9.36 -3.84 -13.34
CA LYS A 102 7.99 -4.25 -13.49
C LYS A 102 7.22 -2.96 -13.68
N SER A 103 6.47 -2.87 -14.78
CA SER A 103 5.58 -1.73 -15.00
C SER A 103 4.65 -1.59 -13.80
N ALA A 104 4.17 -0.37 -13.54
CA ALA A 104 3.15 -0.14 -12.51
C ALA A 104 1.96 -1.10 -12.69
N GLN A 105 1.56 -1.36 -13.93
CA GLN A 105 0.57 -2.37 -14.27
C GLN A 105 0.92 -3.78 -13.76
N GLY A 106 2.13 -4.25 -14.01
CA GLY A 106 2.57 -5.58 -13.59
C GLY A 106 2.66 -5.72 -12.06
N LEU A 107 3.15 -4.67 -11.39
CA LEU A 107 3.18 -4.61 -9.93
C LEU A 107 1.77 -4.57 -9.33
N ALA A 108 0.85 -3.82 -9.92
CA ALA A 108 -0.54 -3.75 -9.46
C ALA A 108 -1.25 -5.10 -9.58
N LYS A 109 -1.04 -5.84 -10.68
CA LYS A 109 -1.56 -7.21 -10.84
C LYS A 109 -1.01 -8.15 -9.77
N GLN A 110 0.30 -8.13 -9.54
CA GLN A 110 0.92 -8.95 -8.49
C GLN A 110 0.37 -8.60 -7.10
N PHE A 111 0.15 -7.32 -6.82
CA PHE A 111 -0.37 -6.91 -5.53
C PHE A 111 -1.83 -7.34 -5.35
N LEU A 112 -2.67 -7.22 -6.39
CA LEU A 112 -4.04 -7.72 -6.36
C LEU A 112 -4.10 -9.24 -6.16
N GLU A 113 -3.25 -10.01 -6.85
CA GLU A 113 -3.15 -11.46 -6.68
C GLU A 113 -2.77 -11.82 -5.23
N GLU A 114 -1.82 -11.10 -4.64
CA GLU A 114 -1.42 -11.30 -3.25
C GLU A 114 -2.56 -11.00 -2.26
N ILE A 115 -3.29 -9.89 -2.46
CA ILE A 115 -4.46 -9.55 -1.64
C ILE A 115 -5.54 -10.63 -1.74
N GLN A 116 -5.78 -11.17 -2.94
CA GLN A 116 -6.75 -12.25 -3.13
C GLN A 116 -6.32 -13.54 -2.43
N ASN A 117 -5.05 -13.91 -2.53
CA ASN A 117 -4.51 -15.11 -1.88
C ASN A 117 -4.56 -15.00 -0.34
N ASN A 118 -4.22 -13.85 0.22
CA ASN A 118 -4.30 -13.60 1.67
C ASN A 118 -5.74 -13.59 2.22
N ARG A 119 -6.76 -13.40 1.37
CA ARG A 119 -8.18 -13.49 1.77
C ARG A 119 -8.72 -14.91 1.71
N MET A 120 -8.04 -15.83 1.02
CA MET A 120 -8.44 -17.23 0.88
C MET A 120 -7.69 -18.18 1.85
N SER A 121 -6.65 -17.69 2.53
CA SER A 121 -5.88 -18.39 3.57
C SER A 121 -6.47 -18.18 4.97
#